data_AF-A0A1S3DPL5-F1
#
_entry.id   AF-A0A1S3DPL5-F1
#
_cell.length_a   1.000
_cell.length_b   1.000
_cell.length_c   1.000
_cell.angle_alpha   90.00
_cell.angle_beta   90.00
_cell.angle_gamma   90.00
#
_symmetry.space_group_name_H-M   'P 1'
#
loop_
_entity.id
_entity.type
_entity.pdbx_description
1 polymer ?
#
loop_
_entity_poly.entity_id
_entity_poly.type
_entity_poly.pdbx_seq_one_letter_code
_entity_poly.pdbx_strand_id
1 'polypeptide(L)'
;YLLATLDRDVIKPQDVKDVLSVVASNPEGNFLAWRHLKAHWKGLQNLFGNGTFSMGALIGVVTSHFSAPYDLHEVKAFFKDMDVGSGARSLEQSLETIELNIHWVRRNEELIFQWLSSYLQ
;
A
#
# COMPACT_ATOMS: atom_id res chain seq x y z
N TYR A 1 8.21 -1.64 -15.22
CA TYR A 1 6.81 -1.24 -14.99
C TYR A 1 6.68 -0.11 -13.98
N LEU A 2 7.13 -0.25 -12.73
CA LEU A 2 6.99 0.83 -11.73
C LEU A 2 7.64 2.17 -12.14
N LEU A 3 8.86 2.17 -12.70
CA LEU A 3 9.49 3.42 -13.15
C LEU A 3 8.70 4.17 -14.23
N ALA A 4 7.93 3.45 -15.06
CA ALA A 4 7.09 4.07 -16.08
C ALA A 4 5.94 4.86 -15.47
N THR A 5 5.57 4.62 -14.20
CA THR A 5 4.50 5.39 -13.53
C THR A 5 4.93 6.82 -13.18
N LEU A 6 6.21 7.15 -13.36
CA LEU A 6 6.75 8.49 -13.14
C LEU A 6 6.73 9.34 -14.43
N ASP A 7 6.46 8.71 -15.57
CA ASP A 7 6.43 9.34 -16.88
C ASP A 7 4.97 9.43 -17.38
N ARG A 8 4.46 10.68 -17.47
CA ARG A 8 3.09 10.96 -17.90
C ARG A 8 2.80 10.64 -19.36
N ASP A 9 3.84 10.58 -20.18
CA ASP A 9 3.71 10.27 -21.61
C ASP A 9 3.65 8.76 -21.83
N VAL A 10 4.11 7.96 -20.85
CA VAL A 10 4.04 6.49 -20.87
C VAL A 10 2.82 5.98 -20.12
N ILE A 11 2.55 6.50 -18.91
CA ILE A 11 1.40 6.12 -18.08
C ILE A 11 0.66 7.38 -17.64
N LYS A 12 -0.62 7.47 -18.01
CA LYS A 12 -1.45 8.60 -17.60
C LYS A 12 -1.61 8.61 -16.08
N PRO A 13 -1.61 9.78 -15.41
CA PRO A 13 -1.71 9.85 -13.94
C PRO A 13 -2.88 9.03 -13.37
N GLN A 14 -4.05 9.06 -14.01
CA GLN A 14 -5.23 8.30 -13.59
C GLN A 14 -5.03 6.77 -13.58
N ASP A 15 -4.12 6.23 -14.39
CA ASP A 15 -3.86 4.79 -14.52
C ASP A 15 -2.75 4.30 -13.58
N VAL A 16 -1.98 5.22 -12.97
CA VAL A 16 -0.86 4.89 -12.07
C VAL A 16 -1.31 4.07 -10.87
N LYS A 17 -2.50 4.38 -10.33
CA LYS A 17 -3.08 3.63 -9.20
C LYS A 17 -3.23 2.15 -9.54
N ASP A 18 -3.75 1.84 -10.72
CA ASP A 18 -4.01 0.46 -11.13
C ASP A 18 -2.71 -0.31 -11.31
N VAL A 19 -1.68 0.33 -11.89
CA VAL A 19 -0.35 -0.27 -12.00
C VAL A 19 0.25 -0.57 -10.62
N LEU A 20 0.16 0.37 -9.68
CA LEU A 20 0.64 0.12 -8.31
C LEU A 20 -0.16 -0.98 -7.63
N SER A 21 -1.48 -1.03 -7.81
CA SER A 21 -2.34 -2.06 -7.22
C SER A 21 -2.01 -3.46 -7.74
N VAL A 22 -1.77 -3.61 -9.05
CA VAL A 22 -1.38 -4.89 -9.65
C VAL A 22 -0.03 -5.35 -9.11
N VAL A 23 0.96 -4.44 -8.99
CA VAL A 23 2.26 -4.81 -8.42
C VAL A 23 2.15 -5.10 -6.92
N ALA A 24 1.34 -4.33 -6.19
CA ALA A 24 1.15 -4.48 -4.75
C ALA A 24 0.47 -5.80 -4.36
N SER A 25 -0.41 -6.34 -5.21
CA SER A 25 -1.10 -7.62 -5.00
C SER A 25 -0.25 -8.85 -5.30
N ASN A 26 0.92 -8.68 -5.91
CA ASN A 26 1.87 -9.75 -6.14
C ASN A 26 2.74 -9.98 -4.88
N PRO A 27 2.87 -11.21 -4.34
CA PRO A 27 3.73 -11.50 -3.19
C PRO A 27 5.18 -11.02 -3.33
N GLU A 28 5.75 -11.10 -4.53
CA GLU A 28 7.11 -10.62 -4.84
C GLU A 28 7.13 -9.11 -5.15
N GLY A 29 5.96 -8.53 -5.44
CA GLY A 29 5.79 -7.14 -5.85
C GLY A 29 5.34 -6.20 -4.72
N ASN A 30 4.73 -6.70 -3.64
CA ASN A 30 4.13 -5.89 -2.58
C ASN A 30 5.10 -4.87 -1.98
N PHE A 31 6.29 -5.33 -1.57
CA PHE A 31 7.32 -4.49 -0.99
C PHE A 31 8.04 -3.66 -2.06
N LEU A 32 8.00 -4.07 -3.33
CA LEU A 32 8.53 -3.25 -4.44
C LEU A 32 7.62 -2.05 -4.70
N ALA A 33 6.30 -2.23 -4.71
CA ALA A 33 5.34 -1.14 -4.85
C ALA A 33 5.50 -0.12 -3.71
N TRP A 34 5.67 -0.61 -2.48
CA TRP A 34 5.94 0.23 -1.32
C TRP A 34 7.28 0.97 -1.38
N ARG A 35 8.36 0.27 -1.71
CA ARG A 35 9.69 0.89 -1.92
C ARG A 35 9.63 1.97 -3.00
N HIS A 36 8.90 1.73 -4.10
CA HIS A 36 8.71 2.69 -5.18
C HIS A 36 7.94 3.93 -4.73
N LEU A 37 6.82 3.75 -4.02
CA LEU A 37 6.04 4.86 -3.46
C LEU A 37 6.91 5.74 -2.54
N LYS A 38 7.68 5.12 -1.64
CA LYS A 38 8.58 5.86 -0.75
C LYS A 38 9.67 6.62 -1.50
N ALA A 39 10.37 5.93 -2.40
CA ALA A 39 11.50 6.49 -3.14
C ALA A 39 11.09 7.66 -4.04
N HIS A 40 9.86 7.63 -4.55
CA HIS A 40 9.38 8.58 -5.55
C HIS A 40 8.18 9.41 -5.08
N TRP A 41 7.93 9.50 -3.77
CA TRP A 41 6.77 10.20 -3.21
C TRP A 41 6.58 11.61 -3.78
N LYS A 42 7.63 12.43 -3.80
CA LYS A 42 7.60 13.79 -4.37
C LYS A 42 7.33 13.79 -5.87
N GLY A 43 7.88 12.83 -6.60
CA GLY A 43 7.66 12.69 -8.05
C GLY A 43 6.20 12.33 -8.35
N LEU A 44 5.62 11.43 -7.57
CA LEU A 44 4.21 11.08 -7.62
C LEU A 44 3.34 12.29 -7.26
N GLN A 45 3.64 13.03 -6.18
CA GLN A 45 2.92 14.27 -5.85
C GLN A 45 2.93 15.27 -7.02
N ASN A 46 4.09 15.48 -7.66
CA ASN A 46 4.20 16.38 -8.81
C ASN A 46 3.41 15.89 -10.03
N LEU A 47 3.32 14.57 -10.23
CA LEU A 47 2.58 13.96 -11.33
C LEU A 47 1.08 14.25 -11.23
N PHE A 48 0.53 14.17 -10.01
CA PHE A 48 -0.88 14.42 -9.72
C PHE A 48 -1.21 15.90 -9.43
N GLY A 49 -0.19 16.73 -9.18
CA GLY A 49 -0.35 18.13 -8.82
C GLY A 49 -1.18 18.30 -7.54
N ASN A 50 -2.08 19.30 -7.53
CA ASN A 50 -3.04 19.51 -6.43
C ASN A 50 -4.24 18.53 -6.47
N GLY A 51 -4.16 17.48 -7.29
CA GLY A 51 -5.18 16.43 -7.41
C GLY A 51 -5.24 15.55 -6.17
N THR A 52 -5.92 16.06 -5.15
CA THR A 52 -5.99 15.58 -3.77
C THR A 52 -6.51 14.14 -3.57
N PHE A 53 -7.38 13.65 -4.45
CA PHE A 53 -7.97 12.31 -4.33
C PHE A 53 -7.01 11.16 -4.69
N SER A 54 -5.94 11.45 -5.42
CA SER A 54 -5.05 10.43 -5.98
C SER A 54 -4.04 9.87 -4.97
N MET A 55 -3.38 10.73 -4.17
CA MET A 55 -2.28 10.32 -3.29
C MET A 55 -2.73 9.39 -2.16
N GLY A 56 -3.86 9.70 -1.53
CA GLY A 56 -4.45 8.83 -0.49
C GLY A 56 -4.81 7.44 -1.04
N ALA A 57 -5.31 7.38 -2.27
CA ALA A 57 -5.60 6.12 -2.93
C ALA A 57 -4.32 5.30 -3.23
N LEU A 58 -3.19 5.95 -3.55
CA LEU A 58 -1.91 5.25 -3.73
C LEU A 58 -1.43 4.61 -2.43
N ILE A 59 -1.52 5.33 -1.31
CA ILE A 59 -1.18 4.77 0.01
C ILE A 59 -2.02 3.52 0.25
N GLY A 60 -3.34 3.64 0.13
CA GLY A 60 -4.27 2.55 0.38
C GLY A 60 -3.99 1.30 -0.44
N VAL A 61 -3.78 1.43 -1.76
CA VAL A 61 -3.53 0.24 -2.62
C VAL A 61 -2.16 -0.39 -2.39
N VAL A 62 -1.15 0.41 -2.01
CA VAL A 62 0.21 -0.09 -1.79
C VAL A 62 0.34 -0.80 -0.45
N THR A 63 -0.41 -0.36 0.56
CA THR A 63 -0.33 -0.92 1.92
C THR A 63 -1.46 -1.89 2.26
N SER A 64 -2.43 -2.12 1.36
CA SER A 64 -3.64 -2.92 1.65
C SER A 64 -3.37 -4.36 2.09
N HIS A 65 -2.24 -4.93 1.67
CA HIS A 65 -1.85 -6.32 1.96
C HIS A 65 -0.96 -6.47 3.19
N PHE A 66 -0.55 -5.36 3.81
CA PHE A 66 0.32 -5.41 4.97
C PHE A 66 -0.43 -5.98 6.17
N SER A 67 0.23 -6.90 6.86
CA SER A 67 -0.34 -7.66 7.97
C SER A 67 0.67 -7.99 9.06
N ALA A 68 1.89 -7.46 8.98
CA ALA A 68 2.89 -7.59 10.04
C ALA A 68 2.99 -6.31 10.89
N PRO A 69 3.27 -6.41 12.21
CA PRO A 69 3.50 -5.23 13.06
C PRO A 69 4.63 -4.32 12.57
N TYR A 70 5.64 -4.90 11.92
CA TYR A 70 6.73 -4.16 11.31
C TYR A 70 6.23 -3.22 10.20
N ASP A 71 5.36 -3.73 9.32
CA ASP A 71 4.81 -2.94 8.21
C ASP A 71 4.03 -1.71 8.73
N LEU A 72 3.22 -1.90 9.78
CA LEU A 72 2.49 -0.82 10.43
C LEU A 72 3.44 0.25 10.97
N HIS A 73 4.48 -0.18 11.69
CA HIS A 73 5.50 0.74 12.21
C HIS A 73 6.18 1.50 11.07
N GLU A 74 6.50 0.81 9.98
CA GLU A 74 7.20 1.37 8.85
C GLU A 74 6.38 2.45 8.13
N VAL A 75 5.09 2.21 7.89
CA VAL A 75 4.17 3.20 7.29
C VAL A 75 3.99 4.40 8.23
N LYS A 76 3.81 4.17 9.54
CA LYS A 76 3.73 5.26 10.54
C LYS A 76 5.01 6.10 10.56
N ALA A 77 6.17 5.45 10.55
CA ALA A 77 7.46 6.13 10.61
C ALA A 77 7.74 6.95 9.34
N PHE A 78 7.39 6.42 8.17
CA PHE A 78 7.60 7.15 6.90
C PHE A 78 6.80 8.45 6.86
N PHE A 79 5.51 8.42 7.23
CA PHE A 79 4.63 9.59 7.11
C PHE A 79 4.59 10.53 8.32
N LYS A 80 5.28 10.20 9.43
CA LYS A 80 5.17 10.92 10.72
C LYS A 80 5.29 12.45 10.61
N ASP A 81 6.26 12.92 9.83
CA ASP A 81 6.58 14.34 9.68
C ASP A 81 6.34 14.84 8.24
N MET A 82 5.52 14.12 7.46
CA MET A 82 5.23 14.43 6.06
C MET A 82 3.89 15.13 5.91
N ASP A 83 3.86 16.19 5.11
CA ASP A 83 2.60 16.76 4.63
C ASP A 83 2.02 15.85 3.53
N VAL A 84 1.06 15.02 3.93
CA VAL A 84 0.28 14.17 3.02
C VAL A 84 -0.93 14.89 2.41
N GLY A 85 -1.10 16.18 2.72
CA GLY A 85 -2.19 17.02 2.24
C GLY A 85 -3.56 16.40 2.51
N SER A 86 -4.41 16.39 1.49
CA SER A 86 -5.72 15.73 1.53
C SER A 86 -5.69 14.22 1.77
N GLY A 87 -4.52 13.58 1.63
CA GLY A 87 -4.35 12.15 1.84
C GLY A 87 -4.36 11.74 3.31
N ALA A 88 -4.40 12.68 4.26
CA ALA A 88 -4.33 12.41 5.70
C ALA A 88 -5.37 11.39 6.17
N ARG A 89 -6.64 11.57 5.79
CA ARG A 89 -7.71 10.63 6.14
C ARG A 89 -7.48 9.24 5.54
N SER A 90 -7.00 9.16 4.30
CA SER A 90 -6.71 7.88 3.66
C SER A 90 -5.51 7.19 4.29
N LEU A 91 -4.51 7.95 4.76
CA LEU A 91 -3.39 7.41 5.53
C LEU A 91 -3.89 6.80 6.85
N GLU A 92 -4.73 7.52 7.61
CA GLU A 92 -5.36 6.99 8.84
C GLU A 92 -6.11 5.67 8.56
N GLN A 93 -6.98 5.66 7.54
CA GLN A 93 -7.71 4.46 7.13
C GLN A 93 -6.78 3.32 6.70
N SER A 94 -5.66 3.63 6.06
CA SER A 94 -4.67 2.64 5.66
C SER A 94 -4.00 2.03 6.89
N LEU A 95 -3.62 2.84 7.88
CA LEU A 95 -3.07 2.36 9.14
C LEU A 95 -4.06 1.48 9.92
N GLU A 96 -5.33 1.90 10.00
CA GLU A 96 -6.41 1.10 10.58
C GLU A 96 -6.58 -0.25 9.85
N THR A 97 -6.52 -0.25 8.53
CA THR A 97 -6.59 -1.47 7.72
C THR A 97 -5.44 -2.43 8.05
N ILE A 98 -4.21 -1.93 8.18
CA ILE A 98 -3.05 -2.75 8.55
C ILE A 98 -3.24 -3.34 9.96
N GLU A 99 -3.73 -2.54 10.92
CA GLU A 99 -4.03 -3.01 12.27
C GLU A 99 -5.10 -4.12 12.28
N LEU A 100 -6.17 -3.95 11.48
CA LEU A 100 -7.19 -4.97 11.28
C LEU A 100 -6.63 -6.25 10.67
N ASN A 101 -5.76 -6.14 9.66
CA ASN A 101 -5.10 -7.29 9.04
C ASN A 101 -4.21 -8.04 10.04
N ILE A 102 -3.41 -7.31 10.83
CA ILE A 102 -2.57 -7.89 11.89
C ILE A 102 -3.45 -8.68 12.89
N HIS A 103 -4.54 -8.07 13.34
CA HIS A 103 -5.46 -8.72 14.28
C HIS A 103 -6.11 -9.96 13.65
N TRP A 104 -6.53 -9.87 12.39
CA TRP A 104 -7.14 -10.98 11.67
C TRP A 104 -6.16 -12.16 11.52
N VAL A 105 -4.91 -11.92 11.11
CA VAL A 105 -3.90 -12.97 10.99
C VAL A 105 -3.67 -13.63 12.35
N ARG A 106 -3.40 -12.85 13.40
CA ARG A 106 -3.18 -13.38 14.76
C ARG A 106 -4.32 -14.25 15.28
N ARG A 107 -5.57 -13.91 14.94
CA ARG A 107 -6.75 -14.63 15.44
C ARG A 107 -7.08 -15.88 14.63
N ASN A 108 -6.78 -15.89 13.33
CA ASN A 108 -7.32 -16.89 12.40
C ASN A 108 -6.26 -17.79 11.77
N GLU A 109 -4.98 -17.41 11.75
CA GLU A 109 -3.92 -18.16 11.07
C GLU A 109 -3.84 -19.62 11.55
N GLU A 110 -3.72 -19.83 12.87
CA GLU A 110 -3.61 -21.18 13.44
C GLU A 110 -4.87 -22.03 13.18
N LEU A 111 -6.06 -21.43 13.35
CA LEU A 111 -7.34 -22.12 13.12
C LEU A 111 -7.47 -22.58 11.66
N ILE A 112 -7.12 -21.71 10.70
CA ILE A 112 -7.17 -22.02 9.28
C ILE A 112 -6.13 -23.08 8.93
N PHE A 113 -4.92 -22.98 9.48
CA PHE A 113 -3.86 -23.96 9.27
C PHE A 113 -4.28 -25.36 9.74
N GLN A 114 -4.87 -25.47 10.94
CA GLN A 114 -5.38 -26.73 11.48
C GLN A 114 -6.51 -27.29 10.61
N TRP A 115 -7.48 -26.46 10.23
CA TRP A 115 -8.59 -26.86 9.36
C TRP A 115 -8.10 -27.41 8.01
N LEU A 116 -7.23 -26.67 7.31
CA LEU A 116 -6.64 -27.12 6.05
C LEU A 116 -5.85 -28.42 6.20
N SER A 117 -5.05 -28.54 7.27
CA SER A 117 -4.24 -29.73 7.54
C SER A 117 -5.11 -30.97 7.78
N SER A 118 -6.27 -30.81 8.44
CA SER A 118 -7.20 -31.91 8.66
C SER A 118 -7.98 -32.33 7.41
N TYR A 119 -8.18 -31.43 6.45
CA TYR A 119 -8.95 -31.69 5.23
C TYR A 119 -8.10 -32.23 4.08
N LEU A 120 -6.80 -31.91 4.07
CA LEU A 120 -5.84 -32.34 3.04
C LEU A 120 -5.11 -33.66 3.39
N GLN A 121 -5.52 -34.34 4.47
CA GLN A 121 -5.15 -35.72 4.78
C GLN A 121 -6.04 -36.71 4.02
#